data_AF-A0A7X0U533-F1
#
_entry.id   AF-A0A7X0U533-F1
#
_cell.length_a   1.000
_cell.length_b   1.000
_cell.length_c   1.000
_cell.angle_alpha   90.00
_cell.angle_beta   90.00
_cell.angle_gamma   90.00
#
_symmetry.space_group_name_H-M   'P 1'
#
loop_
_entity.id
_entity.type
_entity.pdbx_description
1 polymer ?
#
loop_
_entity_poly.entity_id
_entity_poly.type
_entity_poly.pdbx_seq_one_letter_code
_entity_poly.pdbx_strand_id
1 'polypeptide(L)' 'MKILFDELAWEGYCSWQREDRRILKRINQLIADIGRNENEGIGNRSP' A
#
# COMPACT_ATOMS: atom_id res chain seq x y z
N MET A 1 0.48 -9.59 9.89
CA MET A 1 -0.21 -8.28 9.96
C MET A 1 -1.60 -8.42 9.36
N LYS A 2 -2.65 -7.94 10.03
CA LYS A 2 -3.97 -7.79 9.42
C LYS A 2 -4.02 -6.42 8.75
N ILE A 3 -4.45 -6.36 7.49
CA ILE A 3 -4.62 -5.09 6.76
C ILE A 3 -6.11 -4.80 6.75
N LEU A 4 -6.49 -3.62 7.23
CA LEU A 4 -7.85 -3.11 7.16
C LEU A 4 -7.88 -2.01 6.11
N PHE A 5 -8.73 -2.17 5.11
CA PHE A 5 -9.01 -1.11 4.14
C PHE A 5 -10.35 -0.47 4.48
N ASP A 6 -10.42 0.85 4.32
CA ASP A 6 -11.68 1.55 4.12
C ASP A 6 -12.29 1.10 2.78
N GLU A 7 -13.61 1.17 2.64
CA GLU A 7 -14.32 0.72 1.44
C GLU A 7 -13.84 1.46 0.18
N LEU A 8 -13.66 2.78 0.26
CA LEU A 8 -13.15 3.57 -0.87
C LEU A 8 -11.70 3.22 -1.22
N ALA A 9 -10.89 2.95 -0.19
CA ALA A 9 -9.50 2.54 -0.38
C ALA A 9 -9.41 1.15 -1.02
N TRP A 10 -10.33 0.24 -0.66
CA TRP A 10 -10.42 -1.09 -1.25
C TRP A 10 -10.84 -1.03 -2.72
N GLU A 11 -11.82 -0.20 -3.06
CA GLU A 11 -12.22 0.02 -4.45
C GLU A 11 -11.07 0.57 -5.29
N GLY A 12 -10.36 1.59 -4.79
CA GLY A 12 -9.18 2.12 -5.47
C GLY A 12 -8.05 1.10 -5.59
N TYR A 13 -7.82 0.28 -4.56
CA TYR A 13 -6.86 -0.82 -4.65
C TYR A 13 -7.26 -1.83 -5.74
N CYS A 14 -8.55 -2.15 -5.87
CA CYS A 14 -9.07 -3.03 -6.90
C CYS A 14 -8.98 -2.43 -8.31
N SER A 15 -9.22 -1.13 -8.48
CA SER A 15 -9.10 -0.48 -9.79
C SER A 15 -7.67 -0.54 -10.32
N TRP A 16 -6.67 -0.31 -9.45
CA TRP A 16 -5.25 -0.43 -9.82
C TRP A 16 -4.84 -1.82 -10.31
N GLN A 17 -5.57 -2.89 -9.94
CA GLN A 17 -5.29 -4.23 -10.49
C GLN A 17 -5.58 -4.33 -11.98
N ARG A 18 -6.54 -3.55 -12.47
CA ARG A 18 -6.97 -3.53 -13.88
C ARG A 18 -6.24 -2.46 -14.68
N GLU A 19 -5.95 -1.33 -14.05
CA GLU A 19 -5.35 -0.16 -14.72
C GLU A 19 -3.83 -0.25 -14.82
N ASP A 20 -3.13 -0.34 -13.68
CA ASP A 20 -1.66 -0.36 -13.66
C ASP A 20 -1.10 -1.21 -12.52
N ARG A 21 -0.55 -2.37 -12.91
CA ARG A 21 0.09 -3.30 -11.97
C ARG A 21 1.37 -2.74 -11.35
N ARG A 22 2.01 -1.72 -11.92
CA ARG A 22 3.20 -1.06 -11.32
C ARG A 22 2.80 -0.32 -10.06
N ILE A 23 1.67 0.39 -10.09
CA ILE A 23 1.12 1.09 -8.92
C ILE A 23 0.70 0.08 -7.86
N LEU A 24 -0.02 -0.98 -8.25
CA LEU A 24 -0.38 -2.08 -7.35
C LEU A 24 0.85 -2.69 -6.65
N LYS A 25 1.92 -2.94 -7.42
CA LYS A 25 3.17 -3.50 -6.87
C LYS A 25 3.81 -2.54 -5.85
N ARG A 26 3.80 -1.23 -6.12
CA ARG A 26 4.33 -0.21 -5.21
C ARG A 26 3.51 -0.12 -3.91
N ILE A 27 2.18 -0.16 -4.01
CA ILE A 27 1.29 -0.20 -2.83
C ILE A 27 1.61 -1.42 -1.97
N ASN A 28 1.74 -2.60 -2.58
CA ASN A 28 2.07 -3.83 -1.86
C ASN A 28 3.45 -3.80 -1.22
N GLN A 29 4.44 -3.19 -1.88
CA GLN A 29 5.77 -2.98 -1.29
C GLN A 29 5.70 -2.08 -0.05
N LEU A 30 4.95 -0.98 -0.12
CA LEU A 30 4.79 -0.07 1.03
C LEU A 30 4.07 -0.75 2.20
N ILE A 31 2.99 -1.50 1.94
CA ILE A 31 2.27 -2.26 2.97
C ILE A 31 3.19 -3.30 3.64
N ALA A 32 3.97 -4.03 2.84
CA ALA A 32 4.89 -5.04 3.35
C ALA A 32 6.05 -4.41 4.16
N ASP A 33 6.51 -3.24 3.75
CA ASP A 33 7.56 -2.48 4.43
C ASP A 33 7.07 -1.91 5.77
N ILE A 34 5.89 -1.29 5.80
CA ILE A 34 5.23 -0.83 7.05
C ILE A 34 5.05 -1.99 8.05
N GLY A 35 4.68 -3.17 7.57
CA GLY A 35 4.48 -4.34 8.41
C GLY A 35 5.76 -5.01 8.92
N ARG A 36 6.93 -4.65 8.39
CA ARG A 36 8.24 -5.19 8.79
C ARG A 36 9.06 -4.19 9.58
N ASN A 37 9.00 -2.92 9.19
CA ASN A 37 9.75 -1.82 9.76
C ASN A 37 8.74 -0.85 10.36
N GLU A 38 8.53 -0.90 11.68
CA GLU A 38 7.71 0.04 12.45
C GLU A 38 8.33 1.46 12.43
N ASN A 39 8.41 2.09 11.25
CA ASN A 39 8.81 3.47 10.94
C ASN A 39 10.20 3.72 10.30
N GLU A 40 10.95 2.69 9.91
CA GLU A 40 12.22 2.86 9.16
C GLU A 40 12.12 2.44 7.67
N GLY A 41 10.97 2.72 7.06
CA GLY A 41 10.63 2.27 5.71
C GLY A 41 10.92 3.25 4.57
N ILE A 42 10.80 2.76 3.33
CA ILE A 42 11.11 3.37 2.03
C ILE A 42 10.22 4.59 1.72
N GLY A 43 9.09 4.72 2.42
CA GLY A 43 8.20 5.87 2.33
C GLY A 43 8.72 7.01 3.19
N ASN A 44 9.52 7.89 2.60
CA ASN A 44 9.98 9.15 3.19
C ASN A 44 8.76 9.87 3.80
N ARG A 45 8.64 9.87 5.14
CA ARG A 45 7.51 10.49 5.82
C ARG A 45 7.65 12.00 5.67
N SER A 46 6.76 12.61 4.89
CA SER A 46 6.46 14.02 5.09
C SER A 46 5.64 14.18 6.38
N PRO A 47 5.78 15.31 7.11
CA PRO A 47 5.19 15.55 8.43
C PRO A 47 3.67 15.36 8.49
#